data_AF-A0A850T1J1-F1
#
_entry.id   AF-A0A850T1J1-F1
#
_cell.length_a   1.000
_cell.length_b   1.000
_cell.length_c   1.000
_cell.angle_alpha   90.00
_cell.angle_beta   90.00
_cell.angle_gamma   90.00
#
_symmetry.space_group_name_H-M   'P 1'
#
loop_
_entity.id
_entity.type
_entity.pdbx_description
1 polymer ?
#
loop_
_entity_poly.entity_id
_entity_poly.type
_entity_poly.pdbx_seq_one_letter_code
_entity_poly.pdbx_strand_id
1 'polypeptide(L)' 'MAEHGRRGNATMLRVRAFVEHVFADQKHRCGLKVSTIGLVRATIKIRLANIAYNMRRLIFHERTAAAA' A
#
# COMPACT_ATOMS: atom_id res chain seq x y z
N MET A 1 24.00 7.80 -7.63
CA MET A 1 23.28 8.00 -6.34
C MET A 1 24.32 8.20 -5.25
N ALA A 2 24.22 9.25 -4.43
CA ALA A 2 25.14 9.46 -3.31
C ALA A 2 24.99 8.33 -2.26
N GLU A 3 26.08 7.95 -1.60
CA GLU A 3 26.13 6.80 -0.67
C GLU A 3 25.11 6.92 0.47
N HIS A 4 24.91 8.12 1.01
CA HIS A 4 23.91 8.43 2.03
C HIS A 4 22.48 8.13 1.57
N GLY A 5 22.12 8.50 0.33
CA GLY A 5 20.79 8.23 -0.22
C GLY A 5 20.55 6.72 -0.43
N ARG A 6 21.61 5.98 -0.77
CA ARG A 6 21.55 4.53 -0.95
C ARG A 6 21.30 3.80 0.36
N ARG A 7 21.95 4.23 1.45
CA ARG A 7 21.72 3.70 2.81
C ARG A 7 20.29 4.00 3.31
N GLY A 8 19.80 5.23 3.11
CA GLY A 8 18.43 5.61 3.46
C GLY A 8 17.38 4.78 2.72
N ASN A 9 17.55 4.61 1.39
CA ASN A 9 16.67 3.77 0.59
C ASN A 9 16.71 2.31 1.04
N ALA A 10 17.87 1.75 1.39
CA ALA A 10 17.96 0.37 1.88
C ALA A 10 17.14 0.15 3.16
N THR A 11 17.18 1.09 4.10
CA THR A 11 16.35 1.04 5.32
C THR A 11 14.86 1.11 4.99
N MET A 12 14.45 2.04 4.12
CA MET A 12 13.05 2.16 3.69
C MET A 12 12.56 0.94 2.90
N LEU A 13 13.41 0.38 2.04
CA LEU A 13 13.11 -0.82 1.26
C LEU A 13 12.92 -2.04 2.15
N ARG A 14 13.74 -2.17 3.22
CA ARG A 14 13.61 -3.29 4.17
C ARG A 14 12.24 -3.31 4.84
N VAL A 15 11.69 -2.15 5.19
CA VAL A 15 10.33 -2.03 5.72
C VAL A 15 9.30 -2.26 4.62
N ARG A 16 9.54 -1.73 3.42
CA ARG A 16 8.61 -1.84 2.29
C ARG A 16 8.40 -3.28 1.83
N ALA A 17 9.43 -4.12 1.88
CA ALA A 17 9.35 -5.52 1.47
C ALA A 17 8.22 -6.28 2.18
N PHE A 18 8.00 -6.02 3.47
CA PHE A 18 6.93 -6.67 4.24
C PHE A 18 5.53 -6.29 3.76
N VAL A 19 5.35 -5.09 3.24
CA VAL A 19 4.05 -4.53 2.81
C VAL A 19 3.93 -4.43 1.29
N GLU A 20 4.88 -4.98 0.54
CA GLU A 20 4.90 -4.88 -0.92
C GLU A 20 3.68 -5.54 -1.55
N HIS A 21 3.21 -6.65 -0.97
CA HIS A 21 1.97 -7.31 -1.37
C HIS A 21 0.75 -6.39 -1.26
N VAL A 22 0.69 -5.52 -0.25
CA VAL A 22 -0.39 -4.51 -0.09
C VAL A 22 -0.33 -3.52 -1.25
N PHE A 23 0.86 -3.01 -1.56
CA PHE A 23 1.05 -2.07 -2.67
C PHE A 23 0.76 -2.70 -4.03
N ALA A 24 1.09 -3.98 -4.22
CA ALA A 24 0.76 -4.72 -5.43
C ALA A 24 -0.75 -4.84 -5.62
N ASP A 25 -1.50 -5.21 -4.57
CA ASP A 25 -2.97 -5.28 -4.62
C ASP A 25 -3.59 -3.91 -4.89
N GLN A 26 -3.11 -2.85 -4.23
CA GLN A 26 -3.60 -1.49 -4.45
C GLN A 26 -3.33 -1.00 -5.89
N LYS A 27 -2.18 -1.33 -6.48
CA LYS A 27 -1.90 -0.99 -7.88
C LYS A 27 -2.78 -1.78 -8.84
N HIS A 28 -2.96 -3.07 -8.59
CA HIS A 28 -3.71 -3.96 -9.47
C HIS A 28 -5.22 -3.72 -9.39
N ARG A 29 -5.79 -3.69 -8.18
CA ARG A 29 -7.24 -3.62 -7.94
C ARG A 29 -7.77 -2.21 -7.77
N CYS A 30 -6.98 -1.28 -7.22
CA CYS A 30 -7.41 0.11 -7.04
C CYS A 30 -6.84 1.05 -8.12
N GLY A 31 -6.03 0.55 -9.08
CA GLY A 31 -5.37 1.39 -10.08
C GLY A 31 -4.52 2.50 -9.48
N LEU A 32 -3.91 2.26 -8.30
CA LEU A 32 -3.32 3.32 -7.49
C LEU A 32 -2.09 3.94 -8.17
N LYS A 33 -2.26 5.17 -8.68
CA LYS A 33 -1.19 6.07 -9.14
C LYS A 33 -1.29 7.42 -8.41
N VAL A 34 -0.28 7.79 -7.64
CA VAL A 34 -0.25 9.07 -6.90
C VAL A 34 0.49 10.11 -7.73
N SER A 35 -0.26 10.95 -8.45
CA SER A 35 0.26 12.04 -9.29
C SER A 35 -0.71 13.23 -9.30
N THR A 36 -1.17 13.63 -8.12
CA THR A 36 -2.17 14.70 -7.93
C THR A 36 -1.52 16.00 -7.47
N ILE A 37 -2.02 17.14 -7.96
CA ILE A 37 -1.62 18.46 -7.49
C ILE A 37 -2.15 18.67 -6.07
N GLY A 38 -1.25 18.88 -5.11
CA GLY A 38 -1.56 19.15 -3.71
C GLY A 38 -1.46 17.92 -2.79
N LEU A 39 -0.84 18.13 -1.62
CA LEU A 39 -0.57 17.07 -0.63
C LEU A 39 -1.86 16.43 -0.10
N VAL A 40 -2.87 17.23 0.23
CA VAL A 40 -4.14 16.75 0.78
C VAL A 40 -4.81 15.74 -0.17
N ARG A 41 -4.80 16.02 -1.48
CA ARG A 41 -5.38 15.11 -2.49
C ARG A 41 -4.60 13.81 -2.59
N ALA A 42 -3.27 13.88 -2.55
CA ALA A 42 -2.41 12.70 -2.53
C ALA A 42 -2.67 11.85 -1.28
N THR A 43 -2.78 12.49 -0.11
CA THR A 43 -3.07 11.82 1.16
C THR A 43 -4.42 11.11 1.12
N ILE A 44 -5.47 11.77 0.64
CA ILE A 44 -6.80 11.17 0.53
C ILE A 44 -6.76 9.95 -0.41
N LYS A 45 -6.11 10.08 -1.57
CA LYS A 45 -6.00 8.98 -2.54
C LYS A 45 -5.33 7.74 -1.94
N ILE A 46 -4.24 7.93 -1.20
CA ILE A 46 -3.53 6.85 -0.50
C ILE A 46 -4.41 6.24 0.60
N ARG A 47 -5.06 7.08 1.43
CA ARG A 47 -5.93 6.61 2.51
C ARG A 47 -7.10 5.78 1.99
N LEU A 48 -7.76 6.23 0.92
CA LEU A 48 -8.86 5.49 0.31
C LEU A 48 -8.42 4.12 -0.22
N ALA A 49 -7.26 4.05 -0.88
CA ALA A 49 -6.73 2.77 -1.35
C ALA A 49 -6.41 1.81 -0.19
N ASN A 50 -5.91 2.33 0.93
CA ASN A 50 -5.65 1.54 2.14
C ASN A 50 -6.95 1.02 2.77
N ILE A 51 -7.99 1.86 2.87
CA ILE A 51 -9.31 1.44 3.37
C ILE A 51 -9.87 0.33 2.48
N ALA A 52 -9.86 0.52 1.16
CA ALA A 52 -10.37 -0.48 0.21
C ALA A 52 -9.62 -1.82 0.32
N TYR A 53 -8.30 -1.80 0.49
CA TYR A 53 -7.51 -3.00 0.73
C TYR A 53 -7.92 -3.69 2.04
N ASN A 54 -8.00 -2.95 3.14
CA ASN A 54 -8.35 -3.52 4.44
C ASN A 54 -9.77 -4.12 4.46
N MET A 55 -10.75 -3.47 3.81
CA MET A 55 -12.11 -4.00 3.72
C MET A 55 -12.15 -5.32 2.93
N ARG A 56 -11.44 -5.41 1.80
CA ARG A 56 -11.33 -6.67 1.05
C ARG A 56 -10.66 -7.76 1.86
N ARG A 57 -9.60 -7.42 2.59
CA ARG A 57 -8.88 -8.34 3.45
C ARG A 57 -9.75 -8.86 4.60
N LEU A 58 -10.56 -7.99 5.21
CA LEU A 58 -11.53 -8.38 6.24
C LEU A 58 -12.53 -9.40 5.69
N ILE A 59 -13.16 -9.10 4.55
CA ILE A 59 -14.13 -10.01 3.91
C ILE A 59 -13.50 -11.38 3.63
N PHE A 60 -12.25 -11.41 3.16
CA PHE A 60 -11.54 -12.67 2.94
C PHE A 60 -11.38 -13.48 4.24
N HIS A 61 -10.97 -12.83 5.32
CA HIS A 61 -10.82 -13.48 6.62
C HIS A 61 -12.16 -13.97 7.17
N GLU A 62 -13.23 -13.17 7.09
CA GLU A 62 -14.58 -13.56 7.51
C GLU A 62 -15.09 -14.77 6.72
N ARG A 63 -14.90 -14.79 5.41
CA ARG A 63 -15.30 -15.93 4.56
C ARG A 63 -14.50 -17.19 4.85
N THR A 64 -13.21 -17.04 5.17
CA THR A 64 -12.35 -18.18 5.52
C THR A 64 -12.74 -18.75 6.89
N ALA A 65 -13.03 -17.88 7.86
CA ALA A 65 -13.49 -18.28 9.19
C ALA A 65 -14.86 -18.96 9.15
N ALA A 66 -15.79 -18.50 8.30
CA ALA A 66 -17.10 -19.12 8.13
C ALA A 66 -17.07 -20.46 7.39
N ALA A 67 -16.00 -20.76 6.66
CA ALA A 67 -15.81 -22.01 5.93
C ALA A 67 -14.97 -23.06 6.69
N ALA A 68 -14.42 -22.68 7.85
CA ALA A 68 -13.65 -23.53 8.75
C ALA A 68 -14.58 -24.13 9.82
#